data_AF-A0A4Y2D6B3-F1
#
_entry.id   AF-A0A4Y2D6B3-F1
#
_cell.length_a   1.000
_cell.length_b   1.000
_cell.length_c   1.000
_cell.angle_alpha   90.00
_cell.angle_beta   90.00
_cell.angle_gamma   90.00
#
_symmetry.space_group_name_H-M   'P 1'
#
loop_
_entity.id
_entity.type
_entity.pdbx_description
1 polymer ?
#
loop_
_entity_poly.entity_id
_entity_poly.type
_entity_poly.pdbx_seq_one_letter_code
_entity_poly.pdbx_strand_id
1 'polypeptide(L)'
;MLQAGARQSAVARELNVHRSVIHRLWNHYQRDQNASRRRGSVLRRISTTADDRYLLQCSRRRRTLTASQLSAAAGKPISRQTVSRRLHEGGLFARRPVVCVPLSPAYVRARLGP
;
A
#
# COMPACT_ATOMS: atom_id res chain seq x y z
N MET A 1 -4.10 -4.45 39.35
CA MET A 1 -4.45 -3.19 40.04
C MET A 1 -5.92 -2.79 39.84
N LEU A 2 -6.36 -2.40 38.64
CA LEU A 2 -7.76 -1.96 38.44
C LEU A 2 -8.80 -3.07 38.64
N GLN A 3 -8.51 -4.30 38.18
CA GLN A 3 -9.38 -5.47 38.44
C GLN A 3 -9.42 -5.87 39.92
N ALA A 4 -8.42 -5.49 40.71
CA ALA A 4 -8.37 -5.70 42.15
C ALA A 4 -9.05 -4.56 42.94
N GLY A 5 -9.82 -3.70 42.27
CA GLY A 5 -10.57 -2.60 42.91
C GLY A 5 -9.78 -1.31 43.16
N ALA A 6 -8.53 -1.20 42.69
CA ALA A 6 -7.74 0.02 42.90
C ALA A 6 -8.34 1.23 42.18
N ARG A 7 -8.31 2.40 42.83
CA ARG A 7 -8.77 3.66 42.24
C ARG A 7 -7.86 4.06 41.06
N GLN A 8 -8.44 4.51 39.95
CA GLN A 8 -7.69 4.93 38.76
C GLN A 8 -6.63 6.02 39.03
N SER A 9 -6.89 6.92 39.99
CA SER A 9 -5.93 7.95 40.40
C SER A 9 -4.71 7.40 41.15
N ALA A 10 -4.88 6.33 41.93
CA ALA A 10 -3.77 5.66 42.59
C ALA A 10 -2.87 4.96 41.57
N VAL A 11 -3.48 4.22 40.63
CA VAL A 11 -2.77 3.57 39.52
C VAL A 11 -2.05 4.60 38.64
N ALA A 12 -2.66 5.76 38.38
CA ALA A 12 -2.04 6.84 37.61
C ALA A 12 -0.79 7.41 38.29
N ARG A 13 -0.82 7.59 39.62
CA ARG A 13 0.34 8.07 40.40
C ARG A 13 1.47 7.04 40.42
N GLU A 14 1.13 5.77 40.63
CA GLU A 14 2.11 4.68 40.67
C GLU A 14 2.81 4.48 39.33
N LEU A 15 2.07 4.60 38.23
CA LEU A 15 2.61 4.50 36.87
C LEU A 15 3.18 5.82 36.33
N ASN A 16 3.17 6.91 37.12
CA ASN A 16 3.58 8.25 36.71
C ASN A 16 2.99 8.71 35.37
N VAL A 17 1.69 8.45 35.15
CA VAL A 17 0.96 8.86 33.94
C VAL A 17 -0.27 9.68 34.32
N HIS A 18 -0.74 10.49 33.37
CA HIS A 18 -1.96 11.24 33.60
C HIS A 18 -3.18 10.31 33.73
N ARG A 19 -4.12 10.64 34.63
CA ARG A 19 -5.33 9.84 34.89
C ARG A 19 -6.13 9.54 33.63
N SER A 20 -6.13 10.45 32.64
CA SER A 20 -6.83 10.24 31.36
C SER A 20 -6.26 9.09 30.52
N VAL A 21 -4.99 8.71 30.73
CA VAL A 21 -4.39 7.53 30.09
C VAL A 21 -4.99 6.26 30.67
N ILE A 22 -5.03 6.15 32.01
CA ILE A 22 -5.63 5.02 32.72
C ILE A 22 -7.11 4.87 32.37
N HIS A 23 -7.86 5.97 32.36
CA HIS A 23 -9.27 5.96 32.00
C HIS A 23 -9.51 5.46 30.56
N ARG A 24 -8.72 5.95 29.58
CA ARG A 24 -8.81 5.50 28.18
C ARG A 24 -8.45 4.03 28.03
N LEU A 25 -7.38 3.58 28.70
CA LEU A 25 -6.92 2.19 28.64
C LEU A 25 -7.95 1.24 29.28
N TRP A 26 -8.51 1.62 30.43
CA TRP A 26 -9.55 0.84 31.10
C TRP A 26 -10.82 0.72 30.25
N ASN A 27 -11.28 1.82 29.65
CA ASN A 27 -12.44 1.82 28.76
C ASN A 27 -12.20 1.05 27.45
N HIS A 28 -10.95 0.98 26.98
CA HIS A 28 -10.58 0.14 25.84
C HIS A 28 -10.57 -1.33 26.22
N TYR A 29 -9.94 -1.66 27.36
CA TYR A 29 -9.86 -3.02 27.89
C TYR A 29 -11.24 -3.60 28.17
N GLN A 30 -12.17 -2.84 28.77
CA GLN A 30 -13.52 -3.35 29.02
C GLN A 30 -14.27 -3.70 27.73
N ARG A 31 -14.06 -2.94 26.65
CA ARG A 31 -14.73 -3.18 25.36
C ARG A 31 -14.13 -4.36 24.60
N ASP A 32 -12.81 -4.43 24.52
CA ASP A 32 -12.12 -5.35 23.61
C ASP A 32 -11.46 -6.53 24.35
N GLN A 33 -11.52 -6.56 25.69
CA GLN A 33 -10.76 -7.46 26.57
C GLN A 33 -9.26 -7.50 26.22
N ASN A 34 -8.75 -6.36 25.73
CA ASN A 34 -7.44 -6.23 25.14
C ASN A 34 -6.83 -4.89 25.55
N ALA A 35 -5.58 -4.93 26.01
CA ALA A 35 -4.80 -3.76 26.38
C ALA A 35 -3.78 -3.35 25.31
N SER A 36 -3.63 -4.14 24.23
CA SER A 36 -2.71 -3.79 23.15
C SER A 36 -3.21 -2.60 22.35
N ARG A 37 -2.27 -1.77 21.89
CA ARG A 37 -2.60 -0.62 21.05
C ARG A 37 -3.28 -1.10 19.76
N ARG A 38 -4.48 -0.57 19.47
CA ARG A 38 -5.13 -0.77 18.17
C ARG A 38 -4.19 -0.33 17.04
N ARG A 39 -4.03 -1.18 16.02
CA ARG A 39 -3.34 -0.76 14.79
C ARG A 39 -4.13 0.39 14.17
N GLY A 40 -3.42 1.45 13.79
CA GLY A 40 -4.03 2.58 13.12
C GLY A 40 -4.79 2.10 11.88
N SER A 41 -6.01 2.63 11.68
CA SER A 41 -6.72 2.40 10.43
C SER A 41 -5.89 2.96 9.29
N VAL A 42 -5.54 2.12 8.32
CA VAL A 42 -4.84 2.59 7.12
C VAL A 42 -5.89 3.32 6.28
N LEU A 43 -5.58 4.56 5.90
CA LEU A 43 -6.43 5.35 5.01
C LEU A 43 -6.84 4.54 3.77
N ARG A 44 -8.10 4.70 3.36
CA ARG A 44 -8.65 4.02 2.18
C ARG A 44 -7.81 4.39 0.96
N ARG A 45 -7.23 3.37 0.33
CA ARG A 45 -6.38 3.52 -0.86
C ARG A 45 -7.22 4.01 -2.04
N ILE A 46 -6.67 4.95 -2.81
CA ILE A 46 -7.28 5.44 -4.06
C ILE A 46 -7.29 4.33 -5.11
N SER A 47 -6.26 3.49 -5.16
CA SER A 47 -6.24 2.31 -6.03
C SER A 47 -6.91 1.12 -5.36
N THR A 48 -7.71 0.39 -6.13
CA THR A 48 -8.32 -0.87 -5.71
C THR A 48 -7.42 -2.05 -6.08
N THR A 49 -7.67 -3.22 -5.49
CA THR A 49 -6.97 -4.46 -5.87
C THR A 49 -7.16 -4.82 -7.34
N ALA A 50 -8.28 -4.45 -7.96
CA ALA A 50 -8.51 -4.64 -9.39
C ALA A 50 -7.61 -3.73 -10.24
N ASP A 51 -7.43 -2.48 -9.83
CA ASP A 51 -6.53 -1.52 -10.49
C ASP A 51 -5.08 -1.98 -10.40
N ASP A 52 -4.67 -2.44 -9.21
CA ASP A 52 -3.33 -2.96 -8.98
C ASP A 52 -3.05 -4.18 -9.90
N ARG A 53 -4.02 -5.11 -10.03
CA ARG A 53 -3.91 -6.24 -10.97
C ARG A 53 -3.83 -5.79 -12.43
N TYR A 54 -4.64 -4.82 -12.84
CA TYR A 54 -4.59 -4.25 -14.19
C TYR A 54 -3.22 -3.64 -14.49
N LEU A 55 -2.67 -2.84 -13.57
CA LEU A 55 -1.36 -2.20 -13.71
C LEU A 55 -0.23 -3.24 -13.84
N LEU A 56 -0.25 -4.30 -13.03
CA LEU A 56 0.73 -5.39 -13.11
C LEU A 56 0.60 -6.16 -14.44
N GLN A 57 -0.61 -6.39 -14.92
CA GLN A 57 -0.82 -7.09 -16.19
C GLN A 57 -0.41 -6.24 -17.39
N CYS A 58 -0.77 -4.96 -17.40
CA CYS A 58 -0.39 -4.03 -18.47
C CYS A 58 1.13 -3.84 -18.55
N SER A 59 1.80 -3.67 -17.41
CA SER A 59 3.28 -3.53 -17.38
C SER A 59 4.00 -4.81 -17.84
N ARG A 60 3.49 -5.99 -17.52
CA ARG A 60 4.03 -7.27 -18.03
C ARG A 60 3.86 -7.42 -19.54
N ARG A 61 2.68 -7.06 -20.08
CA ARG A 61 2.38 -7.13 -21.52
C ARG A 61 3.13 -6.07 -22.32
N ARG A 62 3.27 -4.87 -21.78
CA ARG A 62 3.87 -3.71 -22.44
C ARG A 62 5.05 -3.18 -21.61
N ARG A 63 6.14 -3.95 -21.60
CA ARG A 63 7.35 -3.70 -20.78
C ARG A 63 8.02 -2.34 -21.04
N THR A 64 7.73 -1.70 -22.18
CA THR A 64 8.27 -0.39 -22.56
C THR A 64 7.47 0.80 -22.01
N LEU A 65 6.26 0.56 -21.46
CA LEU A 65 5.45 1.66 -20.93
C LEU A 65 5.99 2.17 -19.60
N THR A 66 6.00 3.49 -19.48
CA THR A 66 6.36 4.19 -18.25
C THR A 66 5.19 4.23 -17.26
N ALA A 67 5.49 4.50 -15.99
CA ALA A 67 4.46 4.65 -14.95
C ALA A 67 3.44 5.76 -15.26
N SER A 68 3.85 6.83 -15.97
CA SER A 68 2.94 7.90 -16.39
C SER A 68 1.98 7.45 -17.49
N GLN A 69 2.47 6.67 -18.48
CA GLN A 69 1.62 6.12 -19.54
C GLN A 69 0.63 5.09 -19.00
N LEU A 70 1.05 4.27 -18.03
CA LEU A 70 0.16 3.33 -17.33
C LEU A 70 -0.91 4.03 -16.49
N SER A 71 -0.54 5.13 -15.84
CA SER A 71 -1.47 6.00 -15.10
C SER A 71 -2.53 6.59 -16.04
N ALA A 72 -2.13 7.15 -17.17
CA ALA A 72 -3.07 7.69 -18.18
C ALA A 72 -3.99 6.60 -18.75
N ALA A 73 -3.45 5.40 -19.01
CA ALA A 73 -4.22 4.28 -19.55
C ALA A 73 -5.21 3.66 -18.55
N ALA A 74 -5.00 3.84 -17.25
CA ALA A 74 -5.85 3.25 -16.21
C ALA A 74 -7.25 3.89 -16.11
N GLY A 75 -7.47 5.06 -16.74
CA GLY A 75 -8.77 5.75 -16.73
C GLY A 75 -9.24 6.19 -15.33
N LYS A 76 -8.34 6.20 -14.35
CA LYS A 76 -8.59 6.54 -12.94
C LYS A 76 -7.56 7.56 -12.46
N PRO A 77 -7.87 8.39 -11.45
CA PRO A 77 -6.94 9.38 -10.89
C PRO A 77 -5.86 8.71 -10.02
N ILE A 78 -5.11 7.75 -10.58
CA ILE A 78 -4.01 7.07 -9.92
C ILE A 78 -2.73 7.81 -10.28
N SER A 79 -2.06 8.40 -9.29
CA SER A 79 -0.82 9.14 -9.52
C SER A 79 0.32 8.25 -10.02
N ARG A 80 1.23 8.82 -10.81
CA ARG A 80 2.49 8.16 -11.23
C ARG A 80 3.23 7.49 -10.07
N GLN A 81 3.29 8.17 -8.91
CA GLN A 81 3.96 7.65 -7.72
C GLN A 81 3.26 6.41 -7.17
N THR A 82 1.93 6.40 -7.17
CA THR A 82 1.15 5.22 -6.78
C THR A 82 1.42 4.06 -7.72
N VAL A 83 1.38 4.28 -9.03
CA VAL A 83 1.72 3.24 -10.03
C VAL A 83 3.14 2.70 -9.80
N SER A 84 4.13 3.57 -9.62
CA SER A 84 5.51 3.16 -9.33
C SER A 84 5.60 2.28 -8.08
N ARG A 85 4.93 2.67 -6.99
CA ARG A 85 4.88 1.89 -5.75
C ARG A 85 4.24 0.53 -5.98
N ARG A 86 3.14 0.44 -6.74
CA ARG A 86 2.47 -0.84 -7.04
C ARG A 86 3.32 -1.77 -7.89
N LEU A 87 4.00 -1.23 -8.90
CA LEU A 87 4.93 -2.01 -9.71
C LEU A 87 6.10 -2.52 -8.85
N HIS A 88 6.60 -1.71 -7.91
CA HIS A 88 7.63 -2.11 -6.97
C HIS A 88 7.15 -3.20 -6.01
N GLU A 89 5.97 -3.05 -5.41
CA GLU A 89 5.31 -4.08 -4.58
C GLU A 89 5.12 -5.40 -5.35
N GLY A 90 4.84 -5.32 -6.66
CA GLY A 90 4.70 -6.48 -7.55
C GLY A 90 6.02 -6.98 -8.18
N GLY A 91 7.18 -6.46 -7.77
CA GLY A 91 8.50 -6.90 -8.26
C GLY A 91 8.83 -6.49 -9.70
N LEU A 92 8.07 -5.58 -10.30
CA LEU A 92 8.24 -5.11 -11.69
C LEU A 92 9.10 -3.84 -11.79
N PHE A 93 9.90 -3.54 -10.76
CA PHE A 93 10.83 -2.42 -10.76
C PHE A 93 12.16 -2.82 -11.42
N ALA A 94 12.19 -2.86 -12.74
CA ALA A 94 13.42 -3.12 -13.48
C ALA A 94 14.29 -1.84 -13.52
N ARG A 95 15.42 -1.86 -12.81
CA ARG A 95 16.47 -0.82 -12.90
C ARG A 95 17.36 -0.96 -14.15
N ARG A 96 17.17 -2.03 -14.93
CA ARG A 96 17.90 -2.29 -16.17
C ARG A 96 16.97 -2.10 -17.37
N PRO A 97 17.27 -1.17 -18.29
CA PRO A 97 16.55 -1.05 -19.55
C PRO A 97 16.60 -2.39 -20.28
N VAL A 98 15.46 -2.84 -20.82
CA VAL A 98 15.47 -3.92 -21.80
C VAL A 98 16.10 -3.35 -23.07
N VAL A 99 17.28 -3.84 -23.43
CA VAL A 99 17.93 -3.50 -24.70
C VAL A 99 17.23 -4.30 -25.79
N CYS A 100 16.18 -3.72 -26.37
CA CYS A 100 15.60 -4.23 -27.61
C CYS A 100 16.43 -3.70 -28.78
N VAL A 101 17.09 -4.57 -29.53
CA VAL A 101 17.69 -4.19 -30.83
C VAL A 101 16.53 -3.83 -31.77
N PRO A 102 16.46 -2.60 -32.30
CA PRO A 102 15.43 -2.23 -33.26
C PRO A 102 15.53 -3.17 -34.48
N LEU A 103 14.47 -3.93 -34.74
CA LEU A 103 14.42 -4.78 -35.92
C LEU A 103 14.21 -3.89 -37.16
N SER A 104 14.95 -4.20 -38.23
CA SER A 104 14.76 -3.54 -39.52
C SER A 104 13.30 -3.68 -39.97
N PRO A 105 12.67 -2.63 -40.54
CA PRO A 105 11.33 -2.71 -41.12
C PRO A 105 11.17 -3.82 -42.16
N ALA A 106 12.24 -4.21 -42.85
CA ALA A 106 12.23 -5.35 -43.77
C ALA A 106 12.03 -6.69 -43.03
N TYR A 107 12.71 -6.86 -41.89
CA TYR A 107 12.60 -8.06 -41.06
C TYR A 107 11.20 -8.20 -40.44
N VAL A 108 10.60 -7.09 -40.00
CA VAL A 108 9.24 -7.10 -39.42
C VAL A 108 8.20 -7.52 -40.46
N ARG A 109 8.27 -6.97 -41.69
CA ARG A 109 7.36 -7.32 -42.79
C ARG A 109 7.49 -8.78 -43.24
N ALA A 110 8.72 -9.27 -43.35
CA ALA A 110 8.98 -10.67 -43.71
C ALA A 110 8.36 -11.66 -42.70
N ARG A 111 8.22 -11.26 -41.44
CA ARG A 111 7.77 -12.15 -40.35
C ARG A 111 6.30 -12.01 -40.00
N LEU A 112 5.72 -10.81 -40.15
CA LEU A 112 4.33 -10.54 -39.78
C LEU A 112 3.38 -10.51 -40.98
N GLY A 113 3.90 -10.59 -42.21
CA GLY A 113 3.11 -10.40 -43.42
C GLY A 113 2.70 -8.93 -43.62
N PRO A 114 2.21 -8.57 -44.82
CA PRO A 114 1.59 -7.28 -45.05
C PRO A 114 0.32 -7.08 -44.23
#